data_AF-A0A139A8F3-F1
#
_entry.id   AF-A0A139A8F3-F1
#
_cell.length_a   1.000
_cell.length_b   1.000
_cell.length_c   1.000
_cell.angle_alpha   90.00
_cell.angle_beta   90.00
_cell.angle_gamma   90.00
#
_symmetry.space_group_name_H-M   'P 1'
#
loop_
_entity.id
_entity.type
_entity.pdbx_description
1 polymer ?
#
loop_
_entity_poly.entity_id
_entity_poly.type
_entity_poly.pdbx_seq_one_letter_code
_entity_poly.pdbx_strand_id
1 'polypeptide(L)'
;MRAAAFVFCTLFALLVAASAPGVSAVELTRRQTRCGTGFGGQCGSLCCSQYGYCGTTDAYCGSGCQPGFGSCTGTSPPPPPSTPPPSTPPPSTPPPSSPPPSSPPSGPISSDGRCGSSYGGTVCPSGECCSQYAWCGSTTDHCGSGCQSAFGKCNGSPPPSPPPPPPSPPPPPPPPPPPPSPPPPPTGPISQDGRCGSGFGNTVCPSGQCCSQYAWCGTTSDHCGTGCQRTYGACSGTGPPPPPPPPGSPPPPPPPPPPPQTGGGSAPGVVIYSCKQAGQYALTFDDGPNYNTQAIKDILIRRGVVGTFFCNGQNYDYIGNYADLLRDSVNRGFQIGMHGWSHCDLANSASCPYYQEIDQLMSTIRGIIGKTPTYFRFPYGSFNQAALNYIASKGLRGVQWNIDTTDYSNAGGALGVIQGTLNGWNSGSNSAIQLSHDIYASSYLDNAITFIQSKGYRFVTIAQCDGDGSGGYV
;
A
#
# COMPACT_ATOMS: atom_id res chain seq x y z
N MET A 1 28.05 15.95 -69.43
CA MET A 1 29.00 16.93 -70.00
C MET A 1 29.59 17.73 -68.83
N ARG A 2 30.91 17.93 -68.88
CA ARG A 2 31.81 18.54 -67.88
C ARG A 2 31.34 19.97 -67.51
N ALA A 3 31.24 20.39 -66.24
CA ALA A 3 32.27 20.74 -65.24
C ALA A 3 33.04 22.05 -65.54
N ALA A 4 32.93 23.05 -64.64
CA ALA A 4 33.89 24.11 -64.26
C ALA A 4 33.14 25.19 -63.42
N ALA A 5 33.61 25.77 -62.32
CA ALA A 5 34.91 25.74 -61.66
C ALA A 5 34.77 26.09 -60.16
N PHE A 6 35.60 25.44 -59.34
CA PHE A 6 35.98 25.76 -57.96
C PHE A 6 37.31 26.54 -57.98
N VAL A 7 37.60 27.32 -56.92
CA VAL A 7 38.91 27.68 -56.32
C VAL A 7 38.70 28.96 -55.47
N PHE A 8 39.21 29.21 -54.27
CA PHE A 8 39.77 28.48 -53.12
C PHE A 8 40.18 29.60 -52.12
N CYS A 9 40.30 29.29 -50.81
CA CYS A 9 41.19 29.98 -49.84
C CYS A 9 40.80 31.42 -49.39
N THR A 10 40.50 31.73 -48.14
CA THR A 10 41.45 31.68 -47.00
C THR A 10 40.80 32.19 -45.69
N LEU A 11 41.23 31.56 -44.58
CA LEU A 11 41.65 32.15 -43.30
C LEU A 11 40.66 32.51 -42.16
N PHE A 12 41.04 31.95 -41.00
CA PHE A 12 40.90 32.38 -39.60
C PHE A 12 39.60 32.09 -38.83
N ALA A 13 39.66 30.96 -38.12
CA ALA A 13 39.10 30.81 -36.80
C ALA A 13 39.52 31.99 -35.89
N LEU A 14 38.53 32.73 -35.38
CA LEU A 14 38.69 33.62 -34.24
C LEU A 14 37.83 33.06 -33.10
N LEU A 15 38.52 32.68 -32.02
CA LEU A 15 37.93 32.55 -30.70
C LEU A 15 37.23 33.87 -30.35
N VAL A 16 35.94 33.80 -30.06
CA VAL A 16 35.29 34.74 -29.14
C VAL A 16 34.76 33.91 -27.98
N ALA A 17 35.55 33.89 -26.91
CA ALA A 17 35.03 33.60 -25.58
C ALA A 17 34.27 34.85 -25.12
N ALA A 18 32.95 34.76 -25.07
CA ALA A 18 32.11 35.70 -24.35
C ALA A 18 30.96 34.91 -23.71
N SER A 19 31.16 34.64 -22.41
CA SER A 19 30.15 34.53 -21.35
C SER A 19 28.69 34.63 -21.78
N ALA A 20 27.96 33.51 -21.69
CA ALA A 20 26.51 33.52 -21.68
C ALA A 20 26.01 34.17 -20.38
N PRO A 21 25.02 35.09 -20.42
CA PRO A 21 24.40 35.64 -19.24
C PRO A 21 23.55 34.57 -18.54
N GLY A 22 23.66 34.55 -17.20
CA GLY A 22 22.97 33.60 -16.34
C GLY A 22 21.47 33.58 -16.59
N VAL A 23 20.95 32.39 -16.82
CA VAL A 23 19.53 32.10 -16.74
C VAL A 23 19.09 32.22 -15.28
N SER A 24 18.18 33.17 -15.06
CA SER A 24 17.65 33.54 -13.75
C SER A 24 16.77 32.42 -13.18
N ALA A 25 16.80 32.27 -11.85
CA ALA A 25 16.21 31.19 -11.07
C ALA A 25 14.66 31.22 -11.01
N VAL A 26 13.98 30.96 -12.12
CA VAL A 26 12.49 30.87 -12.16
C VAL A 26 11.97 29.61 -12.88
N GLU A 27 12.81 28.63 -13.18
CA GLU A 27 12.36 27.41 -13.87
C GLU A 27 12.94 26.12 -13.26
N LEU A 28 12.62 25.81 -12.00
CA LEU A 28 13.05 24.55 -11.36
C LEU A 28 12.19 24.07 -10.17
N THR A 29 10.89 24.38 -10.12
CA THR A 29 9.96 23.83 -9.11
C THR A 29 8.87 22.96 -9.74
N ARG A 30 9.28 21.79 -10.25
CA ARG A 30 8.47 20.57 -10.42
C ARG A 30 9.31 19.52 -11.13
N ARG A 31 10.15 18.79 -10.39
CA ARG A 31 10.66 17.44 -10.72
C ARG A 31 11.74 17.06 -9.72
N GLN A 32 11.35 16.26 -8.74
CA GLN A 32 11.96 14.97 -8.43
C GLN A 32 11.43 14.52 -7.06
N THR A 33 10.54 13.51 -7.07
CA THR A 33 10.22 12.66 -5.91
C THR A 33 11.41 11.77 -5.51
N ARG A 34 12.60 12.02 -6.07
CA ARG A 34 13.81 11.27 -5.84
C ARG A 34 14.91 12.20 -5.33
N CYS A 35 15.49 11.88 -4.18
CA CYS A 35 16.62 12.62 -3.61
C CYS A 35 17.80 11.68 -3.28
N GLY A 36 19.01 12.21 -3.08
CA GLY A 36 20.18 11.42 -2.71
C GLY A 36 21.27 11.31 -3.79
N THR A 37 22.40 10.71 -3.42
CA THR A 37 23.64 10.67 -4.24
C THR A 37 23.48 10.00 -5.61
N GLY A 38 22.50 9.10 -5.77
CA GLY A 38 22.19 8.44 -7.05
C GLY A 38 21.17 9.15 -7.93
N PHE A 39 20.47 10.18 -7.42
CA PHE A 39 19.33 10.81 -8.11
C PHE A 39 19.47 12.33 -8.27
N GLY A 40 20.37 12.97 -7.52
CA GLY A 40 20.71 14.39 -7.66
C GLY A 40 19.68 15.37 -7.08
N GLY A 41 18.49 14.92 -6.69
CA GLY A 41 17.45 15.77 -6.10
C GLY A 41 17.63 16.04 -4.61
N GLN A 42 17.08 17.15 -4.13
CA GLN A 42 17.05 17.53 -2.70
C GLN A 42 15.62 17.64 -2.20
N CYS A 43 15.35 17.18 -0.98
CA CYS A 43 14.02 17.15 -0.39
C CYS A 43 13.69 18.42 0.45
N GLY A 44 14.55 19.44 0.48
CA GLY A 44 14.34 20.67 1.27
C GLY A 44 14.31 20.41 2.78
N SER A 45 13.20 20.80 3.45
CA SER A 45 12.96 20.55 4.88
C SER A 45 12.41 19.15 5.20
N LEU A 46 12.25 18.30 4.18
CA LEU A 46 11.92 16.89 4.33
C LEU A 46 13.21 16.07 4.35
N CYS A 47 13.11 14.86 4.88
CA CYS A 47 14.23 13.95 4.86
C CYS A 47 14.34 13.16 3.56
N CYS A 48 15.58 12.99 3.08
CA CYS A 48 15.93 12.03 2.05
C CYS A 48 16.16 10.67 2.68
N SER A 49 15.22 9.74 2.50
CA SER A 49 15.41 8.35 2.93
C SER A 49 16.60 7.71 2.20
N GLN A 50 17.16 6.63 2.76
CA GLN A 50 18.20 5.82 2.09
C GLN A 50 17.75 5.26 0.72
N TYR A 51 16.44 5.15 0.48
CA TYR A 51 15.86 4.70 -0.79
C TYR A 51 15.67 5.85 -1.81
N GLY A 52 16.03 7.06 -1.40
CA GLY A 52 16.06 8.25 -2.23
C GLY A 52 14.69 8.86 -2.46
N TYR A 53 13.88 8.97 -1.41
CA TYR A 53 12.56 9.64 -1.43
C TYR A 53 12.42 10.65 -0.30
N CYS A 54 11.67 11.73 -0.56
CA CYS A 54 11.37 12.81 0.39
C CYS A 54 10.25 12.41 1.38
N GLY A 55 10.44 12.58 2.69
CA GLY A 55 9.38 12.38 3.69
C GLY A 55 9.76 12.81 5.11
N THR A 56 8.79 12.75 6.04
CA THR A 56 8.94 13.25 7.44
C THR A 56 8.65 12.21 8.52
N THR A 57 8.30 10.97 8.16
CA THR A 57 8.01 9.92 9.16
C THR A 57 9.29 9.23 9.63
N ASP A 58 9.19 8.39 10.67
CA ASP A 58 10.32 7.60 11.20
C ASP A 58 10.97 6.70 10.14
N ALA A 59 10.21 6.29 9.11
CA ALA A 59 10.77 5.55 7.98
C ALA A 59 11.78 6.37 7.15
N TYR A 60 11.72 7.70 7.24
CA TYR A 60 12.63 8.64 6.57
C TYR A 60 13.65 9.18 7.58
N CYS A 61 13.21 9.61 8.77
CA CYS A 61 14.06 10.26 9.77
C CYS A 61 14.74 9.30 10.77
N GLY A 62 14.21 8.08 10.97
CA GLY A 62 14.68 7.15 11.99
C GLY A 62 15.88 6.30 11.59
N SER A 63 15.92 5.77 10.35
CA SER A 63 17.02 4.93 9.84
C SER A 63 18.17 5.69 9.18
N GLY A 64 18.18 7.02 9.30
CA GLY A 64 19.26 7.89 8.81
C GLY A 64 18.84 8.68 7.57
N CYS A 65 18.81 10.01 7.74
CA CYS A 65 18.61 10.94 6.65
C CYS A 65 19.88 11.11 5.82
N GLN A 66 19.82 11.01 4.48
CA GLN A 66 21.01 11.22 3.64
C GLN A 66 21.52 12.67 3.80
N PRO A 67 22.70 12.88 4.41
CA PRO A 67 23.21 14.23 4.66
C PRO A 67 23.42 14.99 3.35
N GLY A 68 22.94 16.23 3.27
CA GLY A 68 23.07 17.10 2.09
C GLY A 68 21.92 16.99 1.07
N PHE A 69 21.02 16.01 1.21
CA PHE A 69 19.87 15.82 0.33
C PHE A 69 18.51 16.02 1.02
N GLY A 70 18.49 16.27 2.33
CA GLY A 70 17.29 16.60 3.11
C GLY A 70 17.64 16.85 4.59
N SER A 71 16.67 17.31 5.37
CA SER A 71 16.83 17.59 6.81
C SER A 71 15.56 17.21 7.57
N CYS A 72 15.68 16.72 8.81
CA CYS A 72 14.54 16.48 9.71
C CYS A 72 14.30 17.67 10.64
N THR A 73 14.52 18.90 10.18
CA THR A 73 14.28 20.12 10.97
C THR A 73 12.80 20.50 10.91
N GLY A 74 12.00 19.84 11.75
CA GLY A 74 10.55 20.08 11.82
C GLY A 74 9.75 19.31 12.87
N THR A 75 10.38 18.68 13.87
CA THR A 75 9.64 18.00 14.95
C THR A 75 10.28 18.23 16.32
N SER A 76 9.45 18.66 17.27
CA SER A 76 9.70 18.61 18.72
C SER A 76 10.12 17.19 19.14
N PRO A 77 10.92 17.03 20.21
CA PRO A 77 11.37 15.72 20.68
C PRO A 77 10.17 14.80 21.01
N PRO A 78 10.33 13.47 20.86
CA PRO A 78 9.24 12.53 21.05
C PRO A 78 8.80 12.47 22.52
N PRO A 79 7.51 12.25 22.82
CA PRO A 79 7.10 11.82 24.15
C PRO A 79 7.64 10.41 24.44
N PRO A 80 7.84 10.03 25.71
CA PRO A 80 8.30 8.70 26.09
C PRO A 80 7.32 7.61 25.60
N PRO A 81 7.79 6.36 25.42
CA PRO A 81 6.97 5.29 24.84
C PRO A 81 5.74 5.01 25.71
N SER A 82 4.57 5.32 25.16
CA SER A 82 3.27 4.94 25.72
C SER A 82 3.01 3.46 25.47
N THR A 83 2.79 2.73 26.56
CA THR A 83 2.22 1.38 26.61
C THR A 83 0.89 1.29 25.85
N PRO A 84 0.62 0.21 25.10
CA PRO A 84 -0.66 0.05 24.39
C PRO A 84 -1.84 -0.12 25.36
N PRO A 85 -3.05 0.38 25.02
CA PRO A 85 -4.24 0.20 25.84
C PRO A 85 -4.75 -1.25 25.82
N PRO A 86 -5.48 -1.69 26.86
CA PRO A 86 -5.97 -3.05 26.96
C PRO A 86 -7.08 -3.29 25.94
N SER A 87 -6.87 -4.31 25.10
CA SER A 87 -7.90 -4.82 24.19
C SER A 87 -8.94 -5.59 25.00
N THR A 88 -10.22 -5.28 24.79
CA THR A 88 -11.35 -6.08 25.30
C THR A 88 -11.30 -7.49 24.72
N PRO A 89 -11.65 -8.54 25.50
CA PRO A 89 -11.60 -9.91 25.01
C PRO A 89 -12.77 -10.20 24.05
N PRO A 90 -12.56 -11.01 22.99
CA PRO A 90 -13.62 -11.48 22.12
C PRO A 90 -14.56 -12.47 22.86
N PRO A 91 -15.78 -12.71 22.34
CA PRO A 91 -16.71 -13.64 22.99
C PRO A 91 -16.15 -15.06 22.98
N SER A 92 -16.29 -15.68 24.15
CA SER A 92 -15.81 -17.01 24.53
C SER A 92 -16.30 -18.12 23.60
N THR A 93 -15.37 -18.69 22.82
CA THR A 93 -15.42 -20.09 22.40
C THR A 93 -15.00 -20.98 23.58
N PRO A 94 -15.57 -22.20 23.71
CA PRO A 94 -15.15 -23.11 24.77
C PRO A 94 -13.66 -23.49 24.58
N PRO A 95 -12.89 -23.63 25.66
CA PRO A 95 -11.47 -23.92 25.56
C PRO A 95 -11.24 -25.30 24.95
N PRO A 96 -10.18 -25.48 24.13
CA PRO A 96 -9.69 -26.80 23.80
C PRO A 96 -9.15 -27.45 25.08
N SER A 97 -9.49 -28.72 25.26
CA SER A 97 -9.04 -29.57 26.36
C SER A 97 -7.52 -29.48 26.53
N SER A 98 -7.08 -29.14 27.74
CA SER A 98 -5.66 -29.16 28.12
C SER A 98 -5.05 -30.55 27.83
N PRO A 99 -3.82 -30.64 27.28
CA PRO A 99 -3.12 -31.91 27.24
C PRO A 99 -2.85 -32.37 28.68
N PRO A 100 -2.84 -33.69 28.94
CA PRO A 100 -2.59 -34.22 30.27
C PRO A 100 -1.20 -33.78 30.78
N PRO A 101 -1.02 -33.65 32.11
CA PRO A 101 0.28 -33.31 32.69
C PRO A 101 1.34 -34.31 32.23
N SER A 102 2.47 -33.80 31.77
CA SER A 102 3.63 -34.57 31.32
C SER A 102 4.15 -35.45 32.46
N SER A 103 4.11 -36.76 32.21
CA SER A 103 4.69 -37.80 33.07
C SER A 103 6.13 -37.41 33.48
N PRO A 104 6.56 -37.73 34.72
CA PRO A 104 7.95 -37.50 35.13
C PRO A 104 8.94 -38.20 34.19
N PRO A 105 10.16 -37.67 34.00
CA PRO A 105 11.19 -38.30 33.19
C PRO A 105 11.45 -39.72 33.72
N SER A 106 11.28 -40.72 32.86
CA SER A 106 11.47 -42.13 33.22
C SER A 106 12.46 -42.76 32.24
N GLY A 107 13.69 -42.96 32.70
CA GLY A 107 14.82 -43.53 31.96
C GLY A 107 16.07 -43.64 32.83
N PRO A 108 17.14 -44.33 32.37
CA PRO A 108 18.39 -44.43 33.11
C PRO A 108 19.06 -43.05 33.26
N ILE A 109 19.61 -42.75 34.43
CA ILE A 109 20.29 -41.46 34.67
C ILE A 109 21.58 -41.42 33.84
N SER A 110 21.78 -40.33 33.10
CA SER A 110 22.97 -40.09 32.30
C SER A 110 24.23 -40.05 33.17
N SER A 111 25.26 -40.80 32.77
CA SER A 111 26.57 -40.82 33.43
C SER A 111 27.64 -40.02 32.67
N ASP A 112 27.40 -39.70 31.41
CA ASP A 112 28.34 -38.99 30.53
C ASP A 112 27.85 -37.58 30.13
N GLY A 113 26.71 -37.15 30.69
CA GLY A 113 26.10 -35.85 30.43
C GLY A 113 25.22 -35.81 29.18
N ARG A 114 25.06 -36.92 28.45
CA ARG A 114 24.17 -37.02 27.28
C ARG A 114 22.78 -37.51 27.67
N CYS A 115 21.75 -36.95 27.05
CA CYS A 115 20.36 -37.21 27.40
C CYS A 115 19.44 -37.19 26.19
N GLY A 116 18.26 -37.81 26.28
CA GLY A 116 17.27 -37.81 25.21
C GLY A 116 17.11 -39.14 24.50
N SER A 117 16.11 -39.21 23.63
CA SER A 117 15.74 -40.44 22.91
C SER A 117 16.88 -41.05 22.08
N SER A 118 17.75 -40.22 21.51
CA SER A 118 18.91 -40.64 20.72
C SER A 118 20.05 -41.24 21.55
N TYR A 119 20.00 -41.14 22.89
CA TYR A 119 21.04 -41.60 23.82
C TYR A 119 20.50 -42.66 24.78
N GLY A 120 19.71 -43.59 24.25
CA GLY A 120 19.13 -44.69 25.03
C GLY A 120 18.01 -44.27 25.97
N GLY A 121 17.38 -43.11 25.72
CA GLY A 121 16.33 -42.57 26.60
C GLY A 121 16.85 -42.14 27.97
N THR A 122 18.15 -41.82 28.06
CA THR A 122 18.77 -41.36 29.31
C THR A 122 18.19 -40.03 29.76
N VAL A 123 18.01 -39.89 31.08
CA VAL A 123 17.48 -38.70 31.73
C VAL A 123 18.59 -37.99 32.50
N CYS A 124 18.49 -36.67 32.60
CA CYS A 124 19.45 -35.88 33.35
C CYS A 124 19.31 -36.10 34.86
N PRO A 125 20.42 -35.92 35.61
CA PRO A 125 20.38 -35.85 37.07
C PRO A 125 19.35 -34.84 37.59
N SER A 126 18.92 -35.02 38.84
CA SER A 126 17.89 -34.17 39.46
C SER A 126 18.30 -32.69 39.45
N GLY A 127 17.44 -31.84 38.90
CA GLY A 127 17.64 -30.39 38.82
C GLY A 127 18.30 -29.90 37.54
N GLU A 128 18.68 -30.80 36.62
CA GLU A 128 19.18 -30.46 35.30
C GLU A 128 18.14 -30.72 34.21
N CYS A 129 18.18 -29.89 33.17
CA CYS A 129 17.42 -30.14 31.96
C CYS A 129 18.28 -30.73 30.85
N CYS A 130 17.66 -31.60 30.06
CA CYS A 130 18.17 -32.03 28.78
C CYS A 130 17.93 -30.95 27.71
N SER A 131 19.00 -30.28 27.28
CA SER A 131 18.91 -29.25 26.24
C SER A 131 18.51 -29.84 24.88
N GLN A 132 18.10 -29.00 23.93
CA GLN A 132 17.86 -29.38 22.53
C GLN A 132 19.08 -30.02 21.84
N TYR A 133 20.28 -29.83 22.39
CA TYR A 133 21.53 -30.42 21.88
C TYR A 133 21.89 -31.75 22.56
N ALA A 134 20.98 -32.31 23.36
CA ALA A 134 21.12 -33.58 24.05
C ALA A 134 22.24 -33.61 25.10
N TRP A 135 22.36 -32.51 25.86
CA TRP A 135 23.26 -32.38 27.00
C TRP A 135 22.50 -31.95 28.25
N CYS A 136 22.90 -32.52 29.38
CA CYS A 136 22.39 -32.15 30.71
C CYS A 136 23.06 -30.89 31.23
N GLY A 137 22.25 -29.98 31.77
CA GLY A 137 22.75 -28.80 32.46
C GLY A 137 21.64 -27.99 33.14
N SER A 138 22.04 -27.04 33.98
CA SER A 138 21.15 -26.22 34.82
C SER A 138 21.20 -24.72 34.50
N THR A 139 21.97 -24.31 33.49
CA THR A 139 22.07 -22.91 33.06
C THR A 139 20.86 -22.49 32.22
N THR A 140 20.69 -21.18 32.02
CA THR A 140 19.64 -20.62 31.15
C THR A 140 19.63 -21.23 29.74
N ASP A 141 20.80 -21.60 29.20
CA ASP A 141 20.91 -22.23 27.89
C ASP A 141 20.28 -23.63 27.84
N HIS A 142 20.16 -24.30 29.00
CA HIS A 142 19.53 -25.61 29.16
C HIS A 142 18.09 -25.49 29.66
N CYS A 143 17.83 -24.53 30.56
CA CYS A 143 16.55 -24.32 31.25
C CYS A 143 15.61 -23.31 30.57
N GLY A 144 16.02 -22.69 29.47
CA GLY A 144 15.21 -21.76 28.67
C GLY A 144 14.16 -22.48 27.80
N SER A 145 13.88 -21.95 26.61
CA SER A 145 12.83 -22.47 25.71
C SER A 145 13.13 -23.84 25.09
N GLY A 146 14.34 -24.38 25.24
CA GLY A 146 14.82 -25.62 24.63
C GLY A 146 14.85 -26.84 25.55
N CYS A 147 14.18 -26.80 26.71
CA CYS A 147 14.24 -27.86 27.70
C CYS A 147 13.36 -29.07 27.32
N GLN A 148 13.99 -30.24 27.08
CA GLN A 148 13.29 -31.49 26.78
C GLN A 148 12.75 -32.13 28.07
N SER A 149 11.53 -31.74 28.46
CA SER A 149 10.90 -32.10 29.74
C SER A 149 10.68 -33.60 29.97
N ALA A 150 10.75 -34.44 28.93
CA ALA A 150 10.72 -35.90 29.02
C ALA A 150 12.04 -36.50 29.55
N PHE A 151 13.14 -35.74 29.50
CA PHE A 151 14.49 -36.22 29.82
C PHE A 151 15.24 -35.35 30.85
N GLY A 152 14.60 -34.34 31.44
CA GLY A 152 15.18 -33.52 32.51
C GLY A 152 14.23 -32.41 32.94
N LYS A 153 14.41 -31.89 34.16
CA LYS A 153 13.62 -30.79 34.73
C LYS A 153 14.51 -29.90 35.59
N CYS A 154 14.48 -28.59 35.36
CA CYS A 154 15.21 -27.62 36.18
C CYS A 154 14.53 -27.49 37.55
N ASN A 155 15.31 -27.50 38.64
CA ASN A 155 14.78 -27.36 40.00
C ASN A 155 14.29 -25.92 40.24
N GLY A 156 13.04 -25.77 40.66
CA GLY A 156 12.43 -24.48 40.94
C GLY A 156 12.98 -23.81 42.20
N SER A 157 13.28 -22.50 42.09
CA SER A 157 13.35 -21.57 43.22
C SER A 157 11.98 -21.49 43.94
N PRO A 158 11.91 -21.16 45.25
CA PRO A 158 10.64 -21.08 45.98
C PRO A 158 9.70 -20.00 45.39
N PRO A 159 8.37 -20.14 45.56
CA PRO A 159 7.42 -19.15 45.07
C PRO A 159 7.64 -17.80 45.79
N PRO A 160 7.56 -16.66 45.09
CA PRO A 160 7.51 -15.37 45.76
C PRO A 160 6.25 -15.29 46.62
N SER A 161 6.37 -14.68 47.80
CA SER A 161 5.23 -14.33 48.65
C SER A 161 4.16 -13.58 47.84
N PRO A 162 2.86 -13.73 48.17
CA PRO A 162 1.83 -12.97 47.49
C PRO A 162 2.12 -11.47 47.64
N PRO A 163 1.98 -10.68 46.55
CA PRO A 163 2.16 -9.24 46.63
C PRO A 163 1.13 -8.64 47.60
N PRO A 164 1.46 -7.56 48.31
CA PRO A 164 0.46 -6.81 49.08
C PRO A 164 -0.69 -6.40 48.14
N PRO A 165 -1.92 -6.24 48.67
CA PRO A 165 -3.04 -5.75 47.88
C PRO A 165 -2.64 -4.44 47.19
N PRO A 166 -3.01 -4.24 45.92
CA PRO A 166 -2.67 -3.02 45.22
C PRO A 166 -3.20 -1.82 46.02
N PRO A 167 -2.43 -0.72 46.12
CA PRO A 167 -2.96 0.51 46.67
C PRO A 167 -4.21 0.89 45.87
N SER A 168 -5.21 1.43 46.57
CA SER A 168 -6.42 1.96 45.94
C SER A 168 -6.03 2.81 44.73
N PRO A 169 -6.71 2.65 43.58
CA PRO A 169 -6.38 3.43 42.40
C PRO A 169 -6.37 4.92 42.78
N PRO A 170 -5.36 5.69 42.31
CA PRO A 170 -5.38 7.12 42.52
C PRO A 170 -6.70 7.68 41.98
N PRO A 171 -7.26 8.72 42.62
CA PRO A 171 -8.44 9.37 42.08
C PRO A 171 -8.17 9.74 40.61
N PRO A 172 -9.20 9.67 39.75
CA PRO A 172 -9.03 9.99 38.35
C PRO A 172 -8.37 11.37 38.21
N PRO A 173 -7.47 11.54 37.23
CA PRO A 173 -6.88 12.84 36.99
C PRO A 173 -8.00 13.86 36.80
N PRO A 174 -7.83 15.10 37.28
CA PRO A 174 -8.79 16.14 37.02
C PRO A 174 -9.03 16.24 35.51
N PRO A 175 -10.26 16.58 35.09
CA PRO A 175 -10.57 16.73 33.67
C PRO A 175 -9.56 17.69 33.02
N PRO A 176 -9.17 17.42 31.77
CA PRO A 176 -8.27 18.30 31.05
C PRO A 176 -8.83 19.73 31.06
N PRO A 177 -7.97 20.75 31.13
CA PRO A 177 -8.42 22.13 31.04
C PRO A 177 -9.23 22.31 29.75
N PRO A 178 -10.29 23.15 29.79
CA PRO A 178 -11.07 23.45 28.59
C PRO A 178 -10.13 23.93 27.47
N PRO A 179 -10.43 23.57 26.21
CA PRO A 179 -9.62 24.01 25.09
C PRO A 179 -9.50 25.55 25.10
N PRO A 180 -8.34 26.10 24.71
CA PRO A 180 -8.15 27.53 24.66
C PRO A 180 -9.23 28.15 23.77
N SER A 181 -9.79 29.27 24.24
CA SER A 181 -10.79 30.03 23.52
C SER A 181 -10.33 30.29 22.07
N PRO A 182 -11.22 30.20 21.07
CA PRO A 182 -10.87 30.53 19.70
C PRO A 182 -10.22 31.93 19.64
N PRO A 183 -9.18 32.13 18.81
CA PRO A 183 -8.53 33.42 18.69
C PRO A 183 -9.56 34.49 18.32
N PRO A 184 -9.39 35.72 18.84
CA PRO A 184 -10.30 36.81 18.56
C PRO A 184 -10.40 37.06 17.04
N PRO A 185 -11.57 37.51 16.54
CA PRO A 185 -11.73 37.83 15.13
C PRO A 185 -10.69 38.88 14.67
N PRO A 186 -10.28 38.85 13.39
CA PRO A 186 -9.37 39.84 12.82
C PRO A 186 -9.85 41.27 13.10
N THR A 187 -9.03 42.09 13.75
CA THR A 187 -9.32 43.50 14.01
C THR A 187 -8.43 44.37 13.13
N GLY A 188 -9.03 45.07 12.15
CA GLY A 188 -8.33 46.02 11.28
C GLY A 188 -9.23 46.58 10.17
N PRO A 189 -8.77 47.59 9.42
CA PRO A 189 -9.51 48.13 8.27
C PRO A 189 -9.62 47.09 7.15
N ILE A 190 -10.80 46.97 6.53
CA ILE A 190 -10.99 46.02 5.43
C ILE A 190 -10.17 46.46 4.21
N SER A 191 -9.40 45.53 3.65
CA SER A 191 -8.61 45.72 2.44
C SER A 191 -9.49 46.14 1.26
N GLN A 192 -9.10 47.20 0.55
CA GLN A 192 -9.80 47.72 -0.63
C GLN A 192 -9.12 47.32 -1.95
N ASP A 193 -7.82 47.02 -1.90
CA ASP A 193 -6.98 46.68 -3.05
C ASP A 193 -6.58 45.19 -3.07
N GLY A 194 -7.09 44.40 -2.12
CA GLY A 194 -6.78 42.98 -1.96
C GLY A 194 -5.50 42.71 -1.18
N ARG A 195 -4.79 43.73 -0.68
CA ARG A 195 -3.59 43.59 0.17
C ARG A 195 -3.94 43.54 1.65
N CYS A 196 -3.30 42.64 2.38
CA CYS A 196 -3.59 42.36 3.79
C CYS A 196 -2.32 42.10 4.59
N GLY A 197 -2.36 42.30 5.90
CA GLY A 197 -1.23 41.99 6.78
C GLY A 197 -0.53 43.22 7.36
N SER A 198 0.44 42.97 8.24
CA SER A 198 1.21 44.00 8.95
C SER A 198 1.92 44.97 8.01
N GLY A 199 2.37 44.50 6.85
CA GLY A 199 3.02 45.32 5.82
C GLY A 199 2.09 46.25 5.04
N PHE A 200 0.77 46.14 5.22
CA PHE A 200 -0.25 46.85 4.44
C PHE A 200 -1.22 47.64 5.32
N GLY A 201 -0.70 48.23 6.41
CA GLY A 201 -1.52 49.03 7.33
C GLY A 201 -2.42 48.20 8.24
N ASN A 202 -2.03 46.95 8.54
CA ASN A 202 -2.83 45.99 9.29
C ASN A 202 -4.23 45.74 8.70
N THR A 203 -4.35 45.85 7.37
CA THR A 203 -5.62 45.59 6.70
C THR A 203 -6.01 44.12 6.81
N VAL A 204 -7.31 43.88 6.99
CA VAL A 204 -7.92 42.55 7.05
C VAL A 204 -8.65 42.25 5.76
N CYS A 205 -8.70 40.98 5.39
CA CYS A 205 -9.42 40.55 4.20
C CYS A 205 -10.94 40.66 4.37
N PRO A 206 -11.67 40.85 3.25
CA PRO A 206 -13.12 40.75 3.25
C PRO A 206 -13.60 39.42 3.84
N SER A 207 -14.81 39.42 4.40
CA SER A 207 -15.40 38.25 5.04
C SER A 207 -15.30 37.01 4.17
N GLY A 208 -14.73 35.95 4.73
CA GLY A 208 -14.59 34.67 4.08
C GLY A 208 -13.36 34.48 3.21
N GLN A 209 -12.44 35.44 3.19
CA GLN A 209 -11.15 35.34 2.52
C GLN A 209 -10.03 35.26 3.56
N CYS A 210 -8.99 34.48 3.27
CA CYS A 210 -7.78 34.52 4.07
C CYS A 210 -6.70 35.40 3.43
N CYS A 211 -5.93 36.05 4.30
CA CYS A 211 -4.68 36.69 3.95
C CYS A 211 -3.57 35.64 3.75
N SER A 212 -3.12 35.43 2.52
CA SER A 212 -2.04 34.50 2.21
C SER A 212 -0.70 34.99 2.78
N GLN A 213 0.29 34.10 2.83
CA GLN A 213 1.68 34.45 3.17
C GLN A 213 2.31 35.51 2.25
N TYR A 214 1.72 35.75 1.07
CA TYR A 214 2.16 36.78 0.11
C TYR A 214 1.42 38.11 0.28
N ALA A 215 0.65 38.26 1.36
CA ALA A 215 -0.11 39.47 1.68
C ALA A 215 -1.20 39.82 0.64
N TRP A 216 -1.93 38.79 0.22
CA TRP A 216 -3.09 38.90 -0.66
C TRP A 216 -4.32 38.18 -0.09
N CYS A 217 -5.49 38.78 -0.28
CA CYS A 217 -6.77 38.20 0.10
C CYS A 217 -7.29 37.23 -0.97
N GLY A 218 -7.76 36.06 -0.55
CA GLY A 218 -8.39 35.11 -1.45
C GLY A 218 -9.04 33.91 -0.76
N THR A 219 -9.68 33.05 -1.55
CA THR A 219 -10.46 31.88 -1.10
C THR A 219 -9.94 30.55 -1.63
N THR A 220 -8.88 30.54 -2.43
CA THR A 220 -8.34 29.31 -3.02
C THR A 220 -7.55 28.49 -2.00
N SER A 221 -7.21 27.24 -2.33
CA SER A 221 -6.32 26.39 -1.52
C SER A 221 -4.99 27.06 -1.16
N ASP A 222 -4.49 27.95 -2.02
CA ASP A 222 -3.23 28.67 -1.79
C ASP A 222 -3.37 29.78 -0.74
N HIS A 223 -4.60 30.21 -0.46
CA HIS A 223 -4.93 31.20 0.58
C HIS A 223 -5.45 30.51 1.85
N CYS A 224 -6.33 29.51 1.69
CA CYS A 224 -7.02 28.82 2.79
C CYS A 224 -6.31 27.55 3.27
N GLY A 225 -5.23 27.12 2.60
CA GLY A 225 -4.42 25.97 2.97
C GLY A 225 -3.32 26.33 3.98
N THR A 226 -2.09 25.88 3.74
CA THR A 226 -0.94 26.19 4.61
C THR A 226 -0.45 27.61 4.31
N GLY A 227 -0.44 28.49 5.32
CA GLY A 227 0.02 29.88 5.18
C GLY A 227 -1.06 30.96 5.31
N CYS A 228 -2.26 30.59 5.77
CA CYS A 228 -3.32 31.55 6.11
C CYS A 228 -2.94 32.39 7.36
N GLN A 229 -2.71 33.69 7.18
CA GLN A 229 -2.44 34.64 8.28
C GLN A 229 -3.74 35.00 9.00
N ARG A 230 -4.13 34.18 9.98
CA ARG A 230 -5.45 34.29 10.65
C ARG A 230 -5.72 35.62 11.36
N THR A 231 -4.68 36.38 11.68
CA THR A 231 -4.81 37.75 12.23
C THR A 231 -5.42 38.73 11.21
N TYR A 232 -5.33 38.43 9.91
CA TYR A 232 -5.67 39.32 8.82
C TYR A 232 -6.71 38.75 7.84
N GLY A 233 -7.31 37.60 8.13
CA GLY A 233 -8.38 37.01 7.32
C GLY A 233 -8.68 35.57 7.72
N ALA A 234 -9.89 35.10 7.41
CA ALA A 234 -10.32 33.74 7.68
C ALA A 234 -11.27 33.28 6.57
N CYS A 235 -11.05 32.06 6.05
CA CYS A 235 -11.90 31.53 4.99
C CYS A 235 -13.27 31.11 5.54
N SER A 236 -14.34 31.55 4.87
CA SER A 236 -15.71 31.18 5.25
C SER A 236 -15.94 29.74 4.85
N GLY A 237 -16.19 28.88 5.84
CA GLY A 237 -16.32 27.44 5.63
C GLY A 237 -15.15 26.62 6.20
N THR A 238 -14.14 27.25 6.78
CA THR A 238 -13.08 26.56 7.52
C THR A 238 -12.98 27.10 8.94
N GLY A 239 -13.79 26.54 9.85
CA GLY A 239 -13.23 26.28 11.17
C GLY A 239 -11.96 25.42 11.01
N PRO A 240 -11.08 25.32 12.02
CA PRO A 240 -10.14 24.21 12.04
C PRO A 240 -10.95 22.94 11.70
N PRO A 241 -10.44 22.04 10.84
CA PRO A 241 -11.15 20.79 10.57
C PRO A 241 -11.53 20.22 11.94
N PRO A 242 -12.76 19.69 12.12
CA PRO A 242 -13.09 19.01 13.36
C PRO A 242 -11.92 18.08 13.68
N PRO A 243 -11.48 17.99 14.95
CA PRO A 243 -10.45 17.01 15.30
C PRO A 243 -10.85 15.71 14.62
N PRO A 244 -9.91 15.02 13.94
CA PRO A 244 -10.24 13.79 13.24
C PRO A 244 -11.08 12.96 14.20
N PRO A 245 -12.25 12.44 13.77
CA PRO A 245 -13.06 11.61 14.65
C PRO A 245 -12.10 10.59 15.28
N PRO A 246 -12.20 10.35 16.61
CA PRO A 246 -11.36 9.36 17.28
C PRO A 246 -11.35 8.14 16.37
N PRO A 247 -10.17 7.60 15.98
CA PRO A 247 -10.02 6.76 14.80
C PRO A 247 -11.26 5.90 14.69
N GLY A 248 -12.12 6.29 13.75
CA GLY A 248 -13.36 5.56 13.55
C GLY A 248 -12.91 4.13 13.43
N SER A 249 -13.55 3.22 14.16
CA SER A 249 -13.33 1.79 13.95
C SER A 249 -13.13 1.59 12.46
N PRO A 250 -12.00 0.98 12.02
CA PRO A 250 -11.65 0.91 10.61
C PRO A 250 -12.91 0.60 9.82
N PRO A 251 -13.14 1.24 8.66
CA PRO A 251 -14.34 1.00 7.87
C PRO A 251 -14.57 -0.52 7.88
N PRO A 252 -15.79 -0.99 8.22
CA PRO A 252 -16.02 -2.40 8.41
C PRO A 252 -15.37 -3.10 7.22
N PRO A 253 -14.58 -4.16 7.46
CA PRO A 253 -13.94 -4.86 6.37
C PRO A 253 -14.97 -5.06 5.28
N PRO A 254 -14.60 -4.88 3.98
CA PRO A 254 -15.54 -5.11 2.89
C PRO A 254 -16.29 -6.41 3.21
N PRO A 255 -17.63 -6.42 3.05
CA PRO A 255 -18.47 -7.50 3.54
C PRO A 255 -17.77 -8.81 3.25
N PRO A 256 -17.63 -9.70 4.27
CA PRO A 256 -16.82 -10.89 4.13
C PRO A 256 -17.20 -11.54 2.81
N PRO A 257 -16.21 -11.94 1.98
CA PRO A 257 -16.50 -12.62 0.74
C PRO A 257 -17.56 -13.69 1.04
N PRO A 258 -18.60 -13.82 0.19
CA PRO A 258 -19.58 -14.88 0.39
C PRO A 258 -18.84 -16.18 0.70
N PRO A 259 -19.36 -17.01 1.65
CA PRO A 259 -18.66 -18.18 2.16
C PRO A 259 -17.95 -18.93 1.03
N PRO A 260 -16.70 -19.36 1.19
CA PRO A 260 -15.97 -20.08 0.15
C PRO A 260 -16.87 -21.19 -0.38
N GLN A 261 -17.39 -21.02 -1.58
CA GLN A 261 -18.04 -22.14 -2.26
C GLN A 261 -16.89 -23.05 -2.64
N THR A 262 -16.76 -24.16 -1.91
CA THR A 262 -15.81 -25.22 -2.22
C THR A 262 -16.18 -25.76 -3.61
N GLY A 263 -15.44 -25.32 -4.63
CA GLY A 263 -15.75 -25.61 -6.03
C GLY A 263 -16.82 -24.66 -6.61
N GLY A 264 -16.59 -24.19 -7.85
CA GLY A 264 -17.53 -23.30 -8.56
C GLY A 264 -16.90 -22.43 -9.65
N GLY A 265 -15.60 -22.16 -9.54
CA GLY A 265 -14.82 -21.45 -10.56
C GLY A 265 -14.81 -22.18 -11.90
N SER A 266 -14.57 -21.46 -13.00
CA SER A 266 -14.42 -22.06 -14.33
C SER A 266 -13.23 -23.03 -14.37
N ALA A 267 -13.20 -23.95 -15.33
CA ALA A 267 -12.04 -24.82 -15.51
C ALA A 267 -10.82 -24.01 -16.01
N PRO A 268 -9.58 -24.45 -15.74
CA PRO A 268 -8.39 -23.87 -16.37
C PRO A 268 -8.51 -23.81 -17.90
N GLY A 269 -8.01 -22.75 -18.52
CA GLY A 269 -8.11 -22.52 -19.97
C GLY A 269 -9.47 -21.98 -20.45
N VAL A 270 -10.49 -21.88 -19.59
CA VAL A 270 -11.73 -21.18 -19.92
C VAL A 270 -11.49 -19.68 -19.91
N VAL A 271 -12.02 -18.97 -20.91
CA VAL A 271 -11.98 -17.51 -20.99
C VAL A 271 -13.29 -16.92 -20.48
N ILE A 272 -13.19 -16.00 -19.52
CA ILE A 272 -14.31 -15.39 -18.82
C ILE A 272 -14.53 -13.97 -19.36
N TYR A 273 -15.74 -13.66 -19.82
CA TYR A 273 -16.08 -12.34 -20.40
C TYR A 273 -17.02 -11.51 -19.51
N SER A 274 -17.74 -12.17 -18.60
CA SER A 274 -18.68 -11.55 -17.66
C SER A 274 -18.76 -12.38 -16.38
N CYS A 275 -19.34 -11.81 -15.33
CA CYS A 275 -19.56 -12.57 -14.09
C CYS A 275 -20.73 -13.52 -14.21
N LYS A 276 -20.63 -14.66 -13.51
CA LYS A 276 -21.66 -15.71 -13.50
C LYS A 276 -22.99 -15.23 -12.89
N GLN A 277 -22.94 -14.29 -11.96
CA GLN A 277 -24.13 -13.78 -11.28
C GLN A 277 -24.41 -12.33 -11.70
N ALA A 278 -25.68 -12.04 -11.97
CA ALA A 278 -26.14 -10.67 -12.19
C ALA A 278 -25.83 -9.77 -10.96
N GLY A 279 -25.69 -8.48 -11.23
CA GLY A 279 -25.42 -7.46 -10.22
C GLY A 279 -23.97 -7.41 -9.75
N GLN A 280 -23.11 -8.33 -10.21
CA GLN A 280 -21.68 -8.29 -9.95
C GLN A 280 -20.96 -7.34 -10.90
N TYR A 281 -20.01 -6.58 -10.37
CA TYR A 281 -19.14 -5.68 -11.10
C TYR A 281 -17.69 -5.90 -10.69
N ALA A 282 -16.87 -6.45 -11.58
CA ALA A 282 -15.45 -6.61 -11.37
C ALA A 282 -14.69 -5.40 -11.95
N LEU A 283 -14.17 -4.54 -11.07
CA LEU A 283 -13.18 -3.53 -11.43
C LEU A 283 -11.83 -4.21 -11.61
N THR A 284 -11.25 -4.08 -12.80
CA THR A 284 -9.95 -4.68 -13.11
C THR A 284 -8.99 -3.65 -13.68
N PHE A 285 -7.73 -3.75 -13.29
CA PHE A 285 -6.67 -2.81 -13.65
C PHE A 285 -5.48 -3.56 -14.22
N ASP A 286 -5.10 -3.25 -15.46
CA ASP A 286 -3.99 -3.85 -16.16
C ASP A 286 -2.74 -2.96 -16.08
N ASP A 287 -1.60 -3.49 -16.50
CA ASP A 287 -0.31 -2.80 -16.69
C ASP A 287 0.47 -2.36 -15.44
N GLY A 288 -0.10 -2.60 -14.26
CA GLY A 288 0.54 -2.37 -12.98
C GLY A 288 1.52 -3.47 -12.55
N PRO A 289 2.16 -3.33 -11.39
CA PRO A 289 2.14 -2.13 -10.55
C PRO A 289 3.08 -1.03 -11.07
N ASN A 290 2.77 0.21 -10.73
CA ASN A 290 3.58 1.39 -10.98
C ASN A 290 3.29 2.49 -9.92
N TYR A 291 3.81 3.69 -10.13
CA TYR A 291 3.67 4.82 -9.21
C TYR A 291 2.22 5.21 -8.88
N ASN A 292 1.24 4.86 -9.72
CA ASN A 292 -0.17 5.22 -9.56
C ASN A 292 -1.01 4.12 -8.86
N THR A 293 -0.50 2.88 -8.78
CA THR A 293 -1.23 1.72 -8.23
C THR A 293 -1.66 1.94 -6.78
N GLN A 294 -0.82 2.57 -5.95
CA GLN A 294 -1.19 2.90 -4.57
C GLN A 294 -2.37 3.88 -4.51
N ALA A 295 -2.39 4.90 -5.38
CA ALA A 295 -3.48 5.88 -5.41
C ALA A 295 -4.82 5.26 -5.82
N ILE A 296 -4.80 4.31 -6.77
CA ILE A 296 -5.99 3.52 -7.15
C ILE A 296 -6.48 2.72 -5.95
N LYS A 297 -5.58 1.99 -5.29
CA LYS A 297 -5.90 1.18 -4.11
C LYS A 297 -6.48 2.02 -2.98
N ASP A 298 -5.94 3.22 -2.72
CA ASP A 298 -6.45 4.14 -1.71
C ASP A 298 -7.87 4.61 -2.01
N ILE A 299 -8.21 4.85 -3.28
CA ILE A 299 -9.58 5.16 -3.70
C ILE A 299 -10.51 3.97 -3.42
N LEU A 300 -10.11 2.75 -3.78
CA LEU A 300 -10.91 1.54 -3.55
C LEU A 300 -11.16 1.31 -2.05
N ILE A 301 -10.12 1.44 -1.21
CA ILE A 301 -10.23 1.34 0.26
C ILE A 301 -11.19 2.38 0.81
N ARG A 302 -11.02 3.66 0.42
CA ARG A 302 -11.88 4.77 0.89
C ARG A 302 -13.34 4.55 0.51
N ARG A 303 -13.59 3.92 -0.64
CA ARG A 303 -14.94 3.59 -1.12
C ARG A 303 -15.49 2.28 -0.57
N GLY A 304 -14.70 1.53 0.19
CA GLY A 304 -15.11 0.25 0.77
C GLY A 304 -15.35 -0.83 -0.28
N VAL A 305 -14.62 -0.79 -1.40
CA VAL A 305 -14.78 -1.71 -2.53
C VAL A 305 -13.48 -2.50 -2.78
N VAL A 306 -13.61 -3.64 -3.45
CA VAL A 306 -12.49 -4.48 -3.89
C VAL A 306 -12.29 -4.37 -5.40
N GLY A 307 -11.13 -4.80 -5.87
CA GLY A 307 -10.76 -4.84 -7.29
C GLY A 307 -9.72 -5.91 -7.57
N THR A 308 -9.42 -6.10 -8.86
CA THR A 308 -8.41 -7.06 -9.33
C THR A 308 -7.31 -6.33 -10.12
N PHE A 309 -6.05 -6.53 -9.76
CA PHE A 309 -4.90 -5.99 -10.47
C PHE A 309 -4.25 -7.10 -11.30
N PHE A 310 -4.26 -6.98 -12.62
CA PHE A 310 -3.53 -7.88 -13.52
C PHE A 310 -2.13 -7.31 -13.72
N CYS A 311 -1.16 -7.88 -13.00
CA CYS A 311 0.17 -7.31 -12.91
C CYS A 311 1.10 -7.84 -14.01
N ASN A 312 1.98 -6.96 -14.51
CA ASN A 312 3.16 -7.32 -15.28
C ASN A 312 4.38 -7.53 -14.39
N GLY A 313 5.44 -8.12 -14.97
CA GLY A 313 6.73 -8.30 -14.30
C GLY A 313 7.69 -7.12 -14.52
N GLN A 314 7.86 -6.74 -15.78
CA GLN A 314 8.71 -5.64 -16.25
C GLN A 314 7.99 -4.93 -17.40
N ASN A 315 7.16 -3.94 -17.07
CA ASN A 315 6.47 -3.11 -18.06
C ASN A 315 6.77 -1.63 -17.78
N TYR A 316 5.80 -0.88 -17.25
CA TYR A 316 6.00 0.51 -16.83
C TYR A 316 6.96 0.65 -15.66
N ASP A 317 7.07 -0.38 -14.83
CA ASP A 317 8.08 -0.52 -13.79
C ASP A 317 8.33 -2.01 -13.51
N TYR A 318 9.34 -2.30 -12.70
CA TYR A 318 9.64 -3.65 -12.21
C TYR A 318 8.74 -4.02 -11.04
N ILE A 319 8.04 -5.15 -11.13
CA ILE A 319 7.11 -5.64 -10.09
C ILE A 319 7.77 -5.78 -8.72
N GLY A 320 9.06 -6.12 -8.67
CA GLY A 320 9.79 -6.30 -7.42
C GLY A 320 9.91 -5.01 -6.59
N ASN A 321 9.80 -3.84 -7.22
CA ASN A 321 9.77 -2.54 -6.53
C ASN A 321 8.48 -2.35 -5.69
N TYR A 322 7.46 -3.19 -5.89
CA TYR A 322 6.13 -3.07 -5.30
C TYR A 322 5.75 -4.28 -4.46
N ALA A 323 6.74 -5.04 -3.95
CA ALA A 323 6.49 -6.27 -3.20
C ALA A 323 5.55 -6.07 -2.00
N ASP A 324 5.75 -5.01 -1.21
CA ASP A 324 4.93 -4.73 -0.03
C ASP A 324 3.51 -4.26 -0.41
N LEU A 325 3.40 -3.49 -1.50
CA LEU A 325 2.10 -3.07 -2.05
C LEU A 325 1.26 -4.30 -2.43
N LEU A 326 1.86 -5.27 -3.13
CA LEU A 326 1.19 -6.50 -3.56
C LEU A 326 0.79 -7.38 -2.37
N ARG A 327 1.66 -7.55 -1.37
CA ARG A 327 1.33 -8.28 -0.13
C ARG A 327 0.17 -7.63 0.61
N ASP A 328 0.22 -6.31 0.81
CA ASP A 328 -0.86 -5.57 1.46
C ASP A 328 -2.16 -5.64 0.65
N SER A 329 -2.09 -5.67 -0.68
CA SER A 329 -3.27 -5.84 -1.55
C SER A 329 -3.98 -7.17 -1.27
N VAL A 330 -3.23 -8.28 -1.25
CA VAL A 330 -3.78 -9.60 -0.93
C VAL A 330 -4.36 -9.62 0.49
N ASN A 331 -3.66 -9.06 1.47
CA ASN A 331 -4.10 -9.03 2.87
C ASN A 331 -5.40 -8.22 3.09
N ARG A 332 -5.68 -7.25 2.21
CA ARG A 332 -6.90 -6.43 2.25
C ARG A 332 -8.03 -6.97 1.37
N GLY A 333 -7.85 -8.14 0.75
CA GLY A 333 -8.88 -8.77 -0.08
C GLY A 333 -8.93 -8.29 -1.52
N PHE A 334 -7.95 -7.52 -2.00
CA PHE A 334 -7.76 -7.31 -3.43
C PHE A 334 -7.22 -8.58 -4.08
N GLN A 335 -7.56 -8.77 -5.36
CA GLN A 335 -7.03 -9.89 -6.14
C GLN A 335 -5.85 -9.44 -7.01
N ILE A 336 -4.81 -10.27 -7.06
CA ILE A 336 -3.69 -10.16 -7.99
C ILE A 336 -3.89 -11.25 -9.06
N GLY A 337 -3.98 -10.82 -10.30
CA GLY A 337 -3.94 -11.65 -11.50
C GLY A 337 -2.63 -11.43 -12.28
N MET A 338 -2.42 -12.23 -13.31
CA MET A 338 -1.23 -12.18 -14.14
C MET A 338 -1.50 -11.53 -15.50
N HIS A 339 -0.56 -10.72 -16.00
CA HIS A 339 -0.68 -10.02 -17.28
C HIS A 339 0.53 -10.19 -18.23
N GLY A 340 1.34 -11.24 -18.04
CA GLY A 340 2.60 -11.44 -18.77
C GLY A 340 3.76 -10.61 -18.21
N TRP A 341 4.98 -11.03 -18.47
CA TRP A 341 6.17 -10.39 -17.91
C TRP A 341 6.41 -9.00 -18.51
N SER A 342 6.56 -8.91 -19.82
CA SER A 342 6.97 -7.72 -20.56
C SER A 342 5.84 -7.02 -21.33
N HIS A 343 4.60 -7.52 -21.18
CA HIS A 343 3.42 -7.03 -21.92
C HIS A 343 3.57 -7.19 -23.45
N CYS A 344 4.22 -8.25 -23.93
CA CYS A 344 4.25 -8.57 -25.36
C CYS A 344 2.99 -9.35 -25.81
N ASP A 345 2.73 -9.43 -27.11
CA ASP A 345 1.58 -10.17 -27.65
C ASP A 345 1.85 -11.68 -27.67
N LEU A 346 1.29 -12.40 -26.70
CA LEU A 346 1.46 -13.85 -26.53
C LEU A 346 0.81 -14.67 -27.66
N ALA A 347 -0.06 -14.08 -28.49
CA ALA A 347 -0.56 -14.75 -29.69
C ALA A 347 0.53 -14.91 -30.76
N ASN A 348 1.60 -14.10 -30.71
CA ASN A 348 2.76 -14.19 -31.58
C ASN A 348 3.96 -14.82 -30.85
N SER A 349 3.97 -16.15 -30.79
CA SER A 349 5.02 -16.90 -30.08
C SER A 349 6.42 -16.76 -30.66
N ALA A 350 6.57 -16.26 -31.90
CA ALA A 350 7.86 -16.05 -32.53
C ALA A 350 8.59 -14.84 -31.93
N SER A 351 7.86 -13.75 -31.68
CA SER A 351 8.40 -12.54 -31.05
C SER A 351 8.23 -12.51 -29.53
N CYS A 352 7.26 -13.26 -29.01
CA CYS A 352 6.88 -13.25 -27.60
C CYS A 352 6.61 -14.68 -27.10
N PRO A 353 7.65 -15.41 -26.64
CA PRO A 353 7.49 -16.76 -26.16
C PRO A 353 6.62 -16.82 -24.89
N TYR A 354 5.33 -17.13 -25.05
CA TYR A 354 4.34 -17.08 -23.95
C TYR A 354 4.76 -17.86 -22.70
N TYR A 355 5.50 -18.96 -22.85
CA TYR A 355 5.94 -19.77 -21.72
C TYR A 355 6.93 -19.03 -20.82
N GLN A 356 7.86 -18.24 -21.39
CA GLN A 356 8.79 -17.42 -20.60
C GLN A 356 8.04 -16.32 -19.86
N GLU A 357 7.15 -15.62 -20.58
CA GLU A 357 6.34 -14.53 -20.04
C GLU A 357 5.47 -14.98 -18.85
N ILE A 358 4.84 -16.15 -18.98
CA ILE A 358 3.93 -16.70 -17.97
C ILE A 358 4.73 -17.28 -16.79
N ASP A 359 5.73 -18.12 -17.03
CA ASP A 359 6.44 -18.82 -15.94
C ASP A 359 7.28 -17.87 -15.10
N GLN A 360 7.93 -16.89 -15.73
CA GLN A 360 8.73 -15.90 -15.02
C GLN A 360 7.85 -15.06 -14.11
N LEU A 361 6.74 -14.53 -14.64
CA LEU A 361 5.79 -13.75 -13.84
C LEU A 361 5.18 -14.59 -12.71
N MET A 362 4.77 -15.84 -13.00
CA MET A 362 4.17 -16.73 -12.00
C MET A 362 5.13 -16.97 -10.83
N SER A 363 6.39 -17.27 -11.13
CA SER A 363 7.42 -17.50 -10.13
C SER A 363 7.70 -16.24 -9.31
N THR A 364 7.81 -15.08 -9.95
CA THR A 364 8.05 -13.81 -9.27
C THR A 364 6.89 -13.41 -8.36
N ILE A 365 5.64 -13.47 -8.83
CA ILE A 365 4.48 -13.17 -7.98
C ILE A 365 4.43 -14.14 -6.80
N ARG A 366 4.62 -15.45 -7.03
CA ARG A 366 4.68 -16.44 -5.95
C ARG A 366 5.74 -16.10 -4.90
N GLY A 367 6.92 -15.67 -5.32
CA GLY A 367 7.98 -15.22 -4.42
C GLY A 367 7.63 -13.96 -3.62
N ILE A 368 6.81 -13.06 -4.18
CA ILE A 368 6.38 -11.83 -3.51
C ILE A 368 5.26 -12.09 -2.50
N ILE A 369 4.15 -12.71 -2.93
CA ILE A 369 2.92 -12.83 -2.12
C ILE A 369 2.75 -14.20 -1.44
N GLY A 370 3.65 -15.17 -1.69
CA GLY A 370 3.60 -16.51 -1.11
C GLY A 370 2.48 -17.41 -1.65
N LYS A 371 1.77 -16.97 -2.70
CA LYS A 371 0.64 -17.66 -3.34
C LYS A 371 0.76 -17.59 -4.85
N THR A 372 0.22 -18.57 -5.56
CA THR A 372 0.22 -18.56 -7.03
C THR A 372 -1.15 -18.12 -7.56
N PRO A 373 -1.26 -17.01 -8.32
CA PRO A 373 -2.51 -16.61 -8.95
C PRO A 373 -3.06 -17.67 -9.91
N THR A 374 -4.38 -17.77 -10.03
CA THR A 374 -5.07 -18.70 -10.93
C THR A 374 -5.81 -18.02 -12.09
N TYR A 375 -5.58 -16.72 -12.29
CA TYR A 375 -6.24 -15.91 -13.32
C TYR A 375 -5.19 -15.11 -14.12
N PHE A 376 -5.36 -15.13 -15.44
CA PHE A 376 -4.48 -14.49 -16.39
C PHE A 376 -5.32 -13.68 -17.38
N ARG A 377 -4.89 -12.45 -17.66
CA ARG A 377 -5.41 -11.67 -18.78
C ARG A 377 -4.32 -11.53 -19.81
N PHE A 378 -4.62 -11.81 -21.07
CA PHE A 378 -3.63 -11.67 -22.13
C PHE A 378 -3.43 -10.19 -22.48
N PRO A 379 -2.18 -9.71 -22.60
CA PRO A 379 -1.89 -8.40 -23.20
C PRO A 379 -2.66 -8.20 -24.49
N TYR A 380 -3.18 -6.99 -24.69
CA TYR A 380 -4.01 -6.61 -25.84
C TYR A 380 -5.32 -7.42 -25.99
N GLY A 381 -5.69 -8.26 -25.02
CA GLY A 381 -6.76 -9.24 -25.16
C GLY A 381 -6.49 -10.31 -26.23
N SER A 382 -5.24 -10.43 -26.68
CA SER A 382 -4.84 -11.24 -27.83
C SER A 382 -4.27 -12.59 -27.40
N PHE A 383 -4.85 -13.67 -27.88
CA PHE A 383 -4.36 -15.03 -27.63
C PHE A 383 -4.66 -15.98 -28.78
N ASN A 384 -3.84 -17.02 -28.90
CA ASN A 384 -4.09 -18.16 -29.77
C ASN A 384 -4.34 -19.42 -28.92
N GLN A 385 -4.74 -20.52 -29.56
CA GLN A 385 -5.06 -21.76 -28.85
C GLN A 385 -3.85 -22.34 -28.09
N ALA A 386 -2.63 -22.16 -28.60
CA ALA A 386 -1.42 -22.67 -27.95
C ALA A 386 -1.14 -21.94 -26.63
N ALA A 387 -1.21 -20.61 -26.64
CA ALA A 387 -1.07 -19.79 -25.43
C ALA A 387 -2.19 -20.07 -24.42
N LEU A 388 -3.43 -20.25 -24.90
CA LEU A 388 -4.57 -20.62 -24.05
C LEU A 388 -4.39 -22.00 -23.39
N ASN A 389 -3.96 -23.01 -24.16
CA ASN A 389 -3.64 -24.33 -23.63
C ASN A 389 -2.48 -24.27 -22.62
N TYR A 390 -1.51 -23.40 -22.85
CA TYR A 390 -0.39 -23.25 -21.93
C TYR A 390 -0.83 -22.68 -20.58
N ILE A 391 -1.62 -21.61 -20.55
CA ILE A 391 -2.17 -21.11 -19.27
C ILE A 391 -3.04 -22.18 -18.59
N ALA A 392 -3.81 -22.96 -19.36
CA ALA A 392 -4.61 -24.07 -18.83
C ALA A 392 -3.74 -25.13 -18.13
N SER A 393 -2.59 -25.49 -18.73
CA SER A 393 -1.63 -26.43 -18.14
C SER A 393 -1.03 -25.95 -16.81
N LYS A 394 -1.06 -24.64 -16.57
CA LYS A 394 -0.59 -24.00 -15.33
C LYS A 394 -1.73 -23.78 -14.31
N GLY A 395 -2.95 -24.26 -14.60
CA GLY A 395 -4.12 -24.07 -13.74
C GLY A 395 -4.74 -22.67 -13.82
N LEU A 396 -4.35 -21.87 -14.82
CA LEU A 396 -4.83 -20.49 -15.00
C LEU A 396 -6.10 -20.46 -15.87
N ARG A 397 -6.95 -19.47 -15.61
CA ARG A 397 -8.13 -19.10 -16.42
C ARG A 397 -7.85 -17.82 -17.19
N GLY A 398 -8.41 -17.70 -18.39
CA GLY A 398 -8.36 -16.48 -19.17
C GLY A 398 -9.45 -15.49 -18.73
N VAL A 399 -9.14 -14.19 -18.74
CA VAL A 399 -10.08 -13.13 -18.36
C VAL A 399 -10.09 -12.03 -19.40
N GLN A 400 -11.25 -11.81 -20.03
CA GLN A 400 -11.54 -10.69 -20.90
C GLN A 400 -12.45 -9.69 -20.17
N TRP A 401 -13.14 -8.84 -20.91
CA TRP A 401 -14.03 -7.81 -20.39
C TRP A 401 -15.28 -7.68 -21.26
N ASN A 402 -16.33 -7.10 -20.69
CA ASN A 402 -17.52 -6.69 -21.42
C ASN A 402 -17.82 -5.18 -21.25
N ILE A 403 -16.92 -4.45 -20.58
CA ILE A 403 -16.85 -2.98 -20.57
C ILE A 403 -15.39 -2.58 -20.77
N ASP A 404 -15.09 -1.93 -21.88
CA ASP A 404 -13.78 -1.32 -22.13
C ASP A 404 -13.88 0.18 -21.85
N THR A 405 -13.13 0.69 -20.87
CA THR A 405 -13.17 2.13 -20.55
C THR A 405 -12.45 2.99 -21.58
N THR A 406 -11.58 2.39 -22.40
CA THR A 406 -10.69 3.08 -23.34
C THR A 406 -9.81 4.15 -22.68
N ASP A 407 -9.57 4.01 -21.37
CA ASP A 407 -8.88 5.01 -20.55
C ASP A 407 -7.44 5.28 -20.98
N TYR A 408 -6.78 4.27 -21.56
CA TYR A 408 -5.47 4.40 -22.20
C TYR A 408 -5.46 5.44 -23.35
N SER A 409 -6.59 5.63 -24.03
CA SER A 409 -6.73 6.58 -25.14
C SER A 409 -7.22 7.95 -24.66
N ASN A 410 -8.17 7.96 -23.72
CA ASN A 410 -8.74 9.17 -23.14
C ASN A 410 -9.31 8.89 -21.74
N ALA A 411 -8.47 9.04 -20.72
CA ALA A 411 -8.86 8.87 -19.33
C ALA A 411 -10.06 9.75 -18.91
N GLY A 412 -10.17 10.97 -19.47
CA GLY A 412 -11.28 11.88 -19.18
C GLY A 412 -12.63 11.40 -19.73
N GLY A 413 -12.62 10.55 -20.77
CA GLY A 413 -13.81 9.95 -21.38
C GLY A 413 -14.30 8.68 -20.69
N ALA A 414 -13.45 8.03 -19.87
CA ALA A 414 -13.72 6.72 -19.29
C ALA A 414 -15.01 6.66 -18.46
N LEU A 415 -15.26 7.70 -17.64
CA LEU A 415 -16.51 7.80 -16.87
C LEU A 415 -17.74 7.84 -17.78
N GLY A 416 -17.66 8.55 -18.91
CA GLY A 416 -18.73 8.65 -19.89
C GLY A 416 -19.04 7.29 -20.54
N VAL A 417 -18.02 6.48 -20.81
CA VAL A 417 -18.20 5.12 -21.34
C VAL A 417 -18.94 4.24 -20.33
N ILE A 418 -18.50 4.24 -19.06
CA ILE A 418 -19.16 3.49 -17.98
C ILE A 418 -20.62 3.94 -17.84
N GLN A 419 -20.86 5.25 -17.84
CA GLN A 419 -22.21 5.82 -17.75
C GLN A 419 -23.10 5.42 -18.93
N GLY A 420 -22.58 5.55 -20.15
CA GLY A 420 -23.29 5.17 -21.37
C GLY A 420 -23.73 3.71 -21.35
N THR A 421 -22.82 2.80 -20.99
CA THR A 421 -23.12 1.36 -20.92
C THR A 421 -24.14 1.06 -19.82
N LEU A 422 -23.91 1.50 -18.58
CA LEU A 422 -24.77 1.11 -17.45
C LEU A 422 -26.11 1.85 -17.42
N ASN A 423 -26.29 2.93 -18.18
CA ASN A 423 -27.61 3.53 -18.37
C ASN A 423 -28.55 2.64 -19.19
N GLY A 424 -28.00 1.77 -20.06
CA GLY A 424 -28.77 0.79 -20.82
C GLY A 424 -28.90 -0.58 -20.14
N TRP A 425 -28.24 -0.80 -19.01
CA TRP A 425 -28.18 -2.11 -18.34
C TRP A 425 -28.95 -2.12 -17.02
N ASN A 426 -29.39 -3.32 -16.61
CA ASN A 426 -30.06 -3.53 -15.34
C ASN A 426 -29.24 -4.49 -14.48
N SER A 427 -28.92 -4.11 -13.24
CA SER A 427 -28.13 -4.94 -12.32
C SER A 427 -28.82 -6.26 -11.93
N GLY A 428 -30.14 -6.38 -12.10
CA GLY A 428 -30.86 -7.65 -11.93
C GLY A 428 -30.63 -8.68 -13.04
N SER A 429 -30.14 -8.25 -14.21
CA SER A 429 -29.94 -9.11 -15.39
C SER A 429 -28.52 -9.09 -15.95
N ASN A 430 -27.74 -8.06 -15.63
CA ASN A 430 -26.42 -7.82 -16.20
C ASN A 430 -25.34 -7.93 -15.13
N SER A 431 -24.13 -8.26 -15.58
CA SER A 431 -22.90 -8.25 -14.79
C SER A 431 -21.77 -7.66 -15.62
N ALA A 432 -20.73 -7.17 -14.96
CA ALA A 432 -19.65 -6.47 -15.63
C ALA A 432 -18.28 -6.99 -15.21
N ILE A 433 -17.38 -7.06 -16.19
CA ILE A 433 -15.93 -7.05 -16.02
C ILE A 433 -15.44 -5.82 -16.79
N GLN A 434 -14.94 -4.82 -16.05
CA GLN A 434 -14.44 -3.57 -16.60
C GLN A 434 -12.94 -3.64 -16.82
N LEU A 435 -12.48 -3.37 -18.04
CA LEU A 435 -11.07 -3.12 -18.35
C LEU A 435 -10.71 -1.65 -18.11
N SER A 436 -9.69 -1.44 -17.28
CA SER A 436 -9.02 -0.18 -17.00
C SER A 436 -7.52 -0.44 -16.86
N HIS A 437 -6.70 0.61 -16.86
CA HIS A 437 -5.25 0.47 -16.71
C HIS A 437 -4.74 1.32 -15.55
N ASP A 438 -3.78 0.78 -14.80
CA ASP A 438 -3.29 1.34 -13.54
C ASP A 438 -2.74 2.76 -13.69
N ILE A 439 -2.26 3.15 -14.88
CA ILE A 439 -1.71 4.49 -15.12
C ILE A 439 -2.76 5.59 -15.21
N TYR A 440 -3.98 5.26 -15.64
CA TYR A 440 -4.97 6.25 -16.03
C TYR A 440 -6.17 6.29 -15.07
N ALA A 441 -6.46 5.16 -14.42
CA ALA A 441 -7.72 4.97 -13.71
C ALA A 441 -7.96 5.91 -12.53
N SER A 442 -6.90 6.32 -11.81
CA SER A 442 -7.03 7.17 -10.62
C SER A 442 -7.77 8.49 -10.87
N SER A 443 -7.77 8.99 -12.11
CA SER A 443 -8.41 10.26 -12.49
C SER A 443 -9.94 10.24 -12.48
N TYR A 444 -10.58 9.08 -12.73
CA TYR A 444 -12.03 8.97 -12.87
C TYR A 444 -12.68 7.97 -11.90
N LEU A 445 -11.86 7.11 -11.28
CA LEU A 445 -12.33 5.95 -10.53
C LEU A 445 -13.28 6.28 -9.38
N ASP A 446 -13.03 7.38 -8.66
CA ASP A 446 -13.85 7.79 -7.51
C ASP A 446 -15.30 8.13 -7.91
N ASN A 447 -15.48 8.83 -9.03
CA ASN A 447 -16.79 9.14 -9.61
C ASN A 447 -17.42 7.91 -10.27
N ALA A 448 -16.63 7.08 -10.94
CA ALA A 448 -17.10 5.84 -11.54
C ALA A 448 -17.69 4.90 -10.48
N ILE A 449 -16.98 4.69 -9.37
CA ILE A 449 -17.47 3.86 -8.25
C ILE A 449 -18.80 4.39 -7.71
N THR A 450 -18.89 5.70 -7.46
CA THR A 450 -20.13 6.33 -7.00
C THR A 450 -21.31 6.03 -7.94
N PHE A 451 -21.08 6.15 -9.25
CA PHE A 451 -22.12 5.89 -10.25
C PHE A 451 -22.47 4.40 -10.36
N ILE A 452 -21.50 3.50 -10.33
CA ILE A 452 -21.74 2.05 -10.39
C ILE A 452 -22.57 1.60 -9.18
N GLN A 453 -22.30 2.14 -7.98
CA GLN A 453 -23.09 1.88 -6.77
C GLN A 453 -24.53 2.37 -6.91
N SER A 454 -24.75 3.55 -7.50
CA SER A 454 -26.11 4.07 -7.70
C SER A 454 -26.95 3.22 -8.66
N LYS A 455 -26.30 2.40 -9.51
CA LYS A 455 -26.93 1.40 -10.37
C LYS A 455 -27.21 0.06 -9.67
N GLY A 456 -26.86 -0.08 -8.39
CA GLY A 456 -27.14 -1.26 -7.59
C GLY A 456 -26.18 -2.43 -7.81
N TYR A 457 -25.02 -2.20 -8.44
CA TYR A 457 -24.00 -3.23 -8.59
C TYR A 457 -23.18 -3.42 -7.31
N ARG A 458 -22.78 -4.66 -7.03
CA ARG A 458 -21.81 -5.02 -5.99
C ARG A 458 -20.43 -5.22 -6.61
N PHE A 459 -19.42 -4.63 -6.00
CA PHE A 459 -18.04 -4.84 -6.42
C PHE A 459 -17.53 -6.20 -5.97
N VAL A 460 -16.86 -6.89 -6.89
CA VAL A 460 -16.28 -8.21 -6.65
C VAL A 460 -14.90 -8.31 -7.27
N THR A 461 -14.09 -9.21 -6.74
CA THR A 461 -12.89 -9.70 -7.43
C THR A 461 -13.27 -10.59 -8.61
N ILE A 462 -12.33 -10.86 -9.51
CA ILE A 462 -12.55 -11.82 -10.62
C ILE A 462 -12.84 -13.24 -10.10
N ALA A 463 -12.19 -13.68 -9.02
CA ALA A 463 -12.48 -14.97 -8.41
C ALA A 463 -13.95 -15.06 -7.96
N GLN A 464 -14.46 -14.05 -7.25
CA GLN A 464 -15.87 -13.98 -6.85
C GLN A 464 -16.83 -13.86 -8.04
N CYS A 465 -16.44 -13.11 -9.08
CA CYS A 465 -17.16 -12.95 -10.34
C CYS A 465 -17.32 -14.30 -11.07
N ASP A 466 -16.31 -15.15 -10.99
CA ASP A 466 -16.28 -16.51 -11.54
C ASP A 466 -16.85 -17.57 -10.57
N GLY A 467 -17.24 -17.20 -9.35
CA GLY A 467 -17.70 -18.16 -8.33
C GLY A 467 -16.60 -19.09 -7.80
N ASP A 468 -15.33 -18.68 -7.89
CA ASP A 468 -14.19 -19.39 -7.36
C ASP A 468 -13.99 -19.11 -5.87
N GLY A 469 -14.34 -20.08 -5.02
CA GLY A 469 -14.17 -19.99 -3.58
C GLY A 469 -12.73 -20.06 -3.08
N SER A 470 -11.74 -20.33 -3.93
CA SER A 470 -10.31 -20.28 -3.54
C SER A 470 -9.78 -18.85 -3.39
N GLY A 471 -10.53 -17.85 -3.85
CA GLY A 471 -10.08 -16.46 -3.93
C GLY A 471 -9.11 -16.19 -5.09
N GLY A 472 -8.92 -17.17 -5.98
CA GLY A 472 -8.10 -17.06 -7.18
C GLY A 472 -6.61 -17.35 -6.96
N TYR A 473 -6.30 -18.19 -5.97
CA TYR A 473 -4.94 -18.61 -5.64
C TYR A 473 -4.86 -20.10 -5.30
N VAL A 474 -3.68 -20.68 -5.52
CA VAL A 474 -3.28 -22.01 -5.01
C VAL A 474 -2.02 -21.94 -4.15
#